data_AF-A0A3D2MIT4-F1
#
_entry.id   AF-A0A3D2MIT4-F1
#
_cell.length_a   1.000
_cell.length_b   1.000
_cell.length_c   1.000
_cell.angle_alpha   90.00
_cell.angle_beta   90.00
_cell.angle_gamma   90.00
#
_symmetry.space_group_name_H-M   'P 1'
#
loop_
_entity.id
_entity.type
_entity.pdbx_description
1 polymer ?
#
loop_
_entity_poly.entity_id
_entity_poly.type
_entity_poly.pdbx_seq_one_letter_code
_entity_poly.pdbx_strand_id
1 'polypeptide(L)'
;MSTRISFWLAWFAWVLYLVITLLTVLLTLKNAPSELLSDSFNALVLLVFITVGAFIASRRPENPIGWIICTGTLIWALSLLALEYGVYGLITAPGSLPGGVLMSLFGAVAKGIGWYLIMTFLLLLFPNGHLPSSRWRPLAWLIAGLLAAYMIT
;
A
#
# COMPACT_ATOMS: atom_id res chain seq x y z
N MET A 1 -9.93 -18.10 -14.27
CA MET A 1 -8.46 -17.98 -14.22
C MET A 1 -7.90 -19.34 -13.82
N SER A 2 -6.87 -19.89 -14.46
CA SER A 2 -6.33 -21.19 -14.00
C SER A 2 -5.63 -21.02 -12.65
N THR A 3 -5.73 -22.03 -11.78
CA THR A 3 -5.15 -22.02 -10.42
C THR A 3 -3.64 -21.73 -10.46
N ARG A 4 -2.98 -22.18 -11.53
CA ARG A 4 -1.54 -21.98 -11.77
C ARG A 4 -1.19 -20.52 -12.05
N ILE A 5 -1.97 -19.80 -12.86
CA ILE A 5 -1.73 -18.38 -13.16
C ILE A 5 -1.93 -17.53 -11.90
N SER A 6 -2.96 -17.84 -11.12
CA SER A 6 -3.24 -17.12 -9.86
C SER A 6 -2.12 -17.25 -8.84
N PHE A 7 -1.55 -18.46 -8.72
CA PHE A 7 -0.37 -18.70 -7.90
C PHE A 7 0.81 -17.81 -8.33
N TRP A 8 1.15 -17.81 -9.62
CA TRP A 8 2.27 -17.00 -10.14
C TRP A 8 2.05 -15.50 -9.95
N LEU A 9 0.83 -15.00 -10.21
CA LEU A 9 0.52 -13.58 -10.04
C LEU A 9 0.65 -13.14 -8.58
N ALA A 10 0.17 -13.96 -7.64
CA ALA A 10 0.22 -13.67 -6.21
C ALA A 10 1.67 -13.57 -5.70
N TRP A 11 2.53 -14.52 -6.10
CA TRP A 11 3.95 -14.47 -5.74
C TRP A 11 4.73 -13.40 -6.49
N PHE A 12 4.35 -13.09 -7.73
CA PHE A 12 4.89 -11.94 -8.45
C PHE A 12 4.59 -10.63 -7.71
N ALA A 13 3.36 -10.44 -7.23
CA ALA A 13 3.00 -9.29 -6.40
C ALA A 13 3.84 -9.20 -5.12
N TRP A 14 4.14 -10.34 -4.50
CA TRP A 14 5.01 -10.42 -3.33
C TRP A 14 6.46 -10.03 -3.64
N VAL A 15 7.02 -10.53 -4.73
CA VAL A 15 8.38 -10.15 -5.18
C VAL A 15 8.44 -8.68 -5.56
N LEU A 16 7.41 -8.18 -6.25
CA LEU A 16 7.30 -6.78 -6.62
C LEU A 16 7.30 -5.88 -5.37
N TYR A 17 6.58 -6.28 -4.32
CA TYR A 17 6.61 -5.59 -3.03
C TYR A 17 8.02 -5.52 -2.43
N LEU A 18 8.80 -6.61 -2.48
CA LEU A 18 10.18 -6.60 -1.99
C LEU A 18 11.06 -5.64 -2.77
N VAL A 19 10.93 -5.63 -4.09
CA VAL A 19 11.70 -4.72 -4.96
C VAL A 19 11.36 -3.26 -4.64
N ILE A 20 10.07 -2.94 -4.51
CA ILE A 20 9.62 -1.60 -4.14
C ILE A 20 10.20 -1.20 -2.79
N THR A 21 10.07 -2.07 -1.78
CA THR A 21 10.59 -1.81 -0.43
C THR A 21 12.11 -1.59 -0.42
N LEU A 22 12.86 -2.40 -1.17
CA LEU A 22 14.31 -2.23 -1.28
C LEU A 22 14.67 -0.87 -1.86
N LEU A 23 13.99 -0.45 -2.94
CA LEU A 23 14.21 0.85 -3.55
C LEU A 23 13.85 2.00 -2.60
N THR A 24 12.75 1.88 -1.86
CA THR A 24 12.35 2.88 -0.85
C THR A 24 13.42 3.01 0.23
N VAL A 25 13.90 1.90 0.80
CA VAL A 25 14.96 1.92 1.84
C VAL A 25 16.25 2.56 1.32
N LEU A 26 16.64 2.28 0.07
CA LEU A 26 17.81 2.91 -0.55
C LEU A 26 17.66 4.42 -0.71
N LEU A 27 16.45 4.91 -0.97
CA LEU A 27 16.18 6.36 -1.02
C LEU A 27 16.10 6.96 0.38
N THR A 28 15.45 6.32 1.34
CA THR A 28 15.41 6.75 2.75
C THR A 28 16.82 6.89 3.32
N LEU A 29 17.72 5.95 3.03
CA LEU A 29 19.14 6.01 3.42
C LEU A 29 19.84 7.28 2.93
N LYS A 30 19.45 7.80 1.77
CA LYS A 30 20.01 9.02 1.19
C LYS A 30 19.29 10.28 1.64
N ASN A 31 17.97 10.21 1.84
CA ASN A 31 17.13 11.35 2.17
C ASN A 31 17.18 11.70 3.66
N ALA A 32 16.89 10.72 4.51
CA ALA A 32 16.70 10.90 5.94
C ALA A 32 16.99 9.60 6.70
N PRO A 33 18.26 9.26 6.97
CA PRO A 33 18.61 8.01 7.64
C PRO A 33 18.04 7.90 9.07
N SER A 34 17.63 9.02 9.69
CA SER A 34 16.91 9.02 10.97
C SER A 34 15.54 8.33 10.91
N GLU A 35 14.90 8.25 9.73
CA GLU A 35 13.57 7.65 9.55
C GLU A 35 13.62 6.15 9.25
N LEU A 36 14.81 5.55 9.13
CA LEU A 36 14.98 4.14 8.77
C LEU A 36 14.28 3.18 9.73
N LEU A 37 14.26 3.48 11.03
CA LEU A 37 13.62 2.62 12.02
C LEU A 37 12.10 2.57 11.79
N SER A 38 11.47 3.73 11.61
CA SER A 38 10.03 3.83 11.35
C SER A 38 9.65 3.23 10.00
N ASP A 39 10.45 3.46 8.96
CA ASP A 39 10.21 2.92 7.63
C ASP A 39 10.37 1.41 7.58
N SER A 40 11.41 0.87 8.24
CA SER A 40 11.63 -0.57 8.36
C SER A 40 10.48 -1.24 9.11
N PHE A 41 9.96 -0.60 10.17
CA PHE A 41 8.78 -1.11 10.87
C PHE A 41 7.55 -1.14 9.97
N ASN A 42 7.30 -0.07 9.20
CA ASN A 42 6.19 -0.03 8.24
C ASN A 42 6.33 -1.13 7.17
N ALA A 43 7.54 -1.30 6.63
CA ALA A 43 7.86 -2.34 5.67
C ALA A 43 7.66 -3.76 6.25
N LEU A 44 7.95 -4.00 7.52
CA LEU A 44 7.66 -5.29 8.15
C LEU A 44 6.15 -5.54 8.26
N VAL A 45 5.38 -4.53 8.63
CA VAL A 45 3.92 -4.62 8.70
C VAL A 45 3.33 -4.96 7.33
N LEU A 46 3.71 -4.21 6.29
CA LEU A 46 3.26 -4.46 4.92
C LEU A 46 3.74 -5.82 4.39
N LEU A 47 4.93 -6.28 4.79
CA LEU A 47 5.43 -7.62 4.45
C LEU A 47 4.49 -8.71 4.98
N VAL A 48 3.97 -8.55 6.20
CA VAL A 48 2.95 -9.47 6.74
C VAL A 48 1.69 -9.43 5.88
N PHE A 49 1.21 -8.24 5.53
CA PHE A 49 0.00 -8.09 4.69
C PHE A 49 0.15 -8.73 3.32
N ILE A 50 1.21 -8.41 2.56
CA ILE A 50 1.41 -8.99 1.22
C ILE A 50 1.61 -10.51 1.29
N THR A 51 2.23 -11.03 2.36
CA THR A 51 2.41 -12.47 2.56
C THR A 51 1.06 -13.15 2.77
N VAL A 52 0.22 -12.59 3.65
CA VAL A 52 -1.14 -13.10 3.88
C VAL A 52 -2.00 -13.00 2.62
N GLY A 53 -1.96 -11.86 1.91
CA GLY A 53 -2.67 -11.64 0.66
C GLY A 53 -2.26 -12.64 -0.42
N ALA A 54 -0.96 -12.82 -0.63
CA ALA A 54 -0.42 -13.74 -1.63
C ALA A 54 -0.75 -15.20 -1.29
N PHE A 55 -0.71 -15.56 -0.01
CA PHE A 55 -1.09 -16.90 0.45
C PHE A 55 -2.59 -17.18 0.22
N ILE A 56 -3.47 -16.22 0.52
CA ILE A 56 -4.91 -16.34 0.27
C ILE A 56 -5.18 -16.42 -1.23
N ALA A 57 -4.61 -15.52 -2.03
CA ALA A 57 -4.81 -15.47 -3.48
C ALA A 57 -4.29 -16.72 -4.20
N SER A 58 -3.19 -17.30 -3.72
CA SER A 58 -2.60 -18.52 -4.29
C SER A 58 -3.38 -19.79 -3.96
N ARG A 59 -3.97 -19.89 -2.75
CA ARG A 59 -4.75 -21.07 -2.33
C ARG A 59 -6.24 -20.98 -2.64
N ARG A 60 -6.81 -19.78 -2.67
CA ARG A 60 -8.23 -19.51 -2.93
C ARG A 60 -8.36 -18.35 -3.91
N PRO A 61 -8.04 -18.55 -5.20
CA PRO A 61 -8.05 -17.48 -6.19
C PRO A 61 -9.43 -16.87 -6.44
N GLU A 62 -10.49 -17.62 -6.13
CA GLU A 62 -11.89 -17.16 -6.18
C GLU A 62 -12.23 -16.19 -5.04
N ASN A 63 -11.42 -16.13 -3.98
CA ASN A 63 -11.62 -15.22 -2.87
C ASN A 63 -10.96 -13.86 -3.18
N PRO A 64 -11.75 -12.78 -3.41
CA PRO A 64 -11.21 -11.48 -3.79
C PRO A 64 -10.34 -10.85 -2.71
N ILE A 65 -10.44 -11.31 -1.45
CA ILE A 65 -9.68 -10.80 -0.30
C ILE A 65 -8.18 -10.83 -0.54
N GLY A 66 -7.66 -11.96 -1.02
CA GLY A 66 -6.22 -12.11 -1.23
C GLY A 66 -5.70 -11.07 -2.21
N TRP A 67 -6.45 -10.84 -3.29
CA TRP A 67 -6.13 -9.84 -4.30
C TRP A 67 -6.24 -8.40 -3.79
N ILE A 68 -7.27 -8.10 -2.99
CA ILE A 68 -7.44 -6.78 -2.39
C ILE A 68 -6.29 -6.46 -1.43
N ILE A 69 -5.90 -7.42 -0.59
CA ILE A 69 -4.75 -7.24 0.31
C ILE A 69 -3.48 -7.04 -0.52
N CYS A 70 -3.24 -7.84 -1.56
CA CYS A 70 -2.07 -7.67 -2.42
C CYS A 70 -2.03 -6.30 -3.08
N THR A 71 -3.12 -5.89 -3.71
CA THR A 71 -3.21 -4.62 -4.44
C THR A 71 -3.12 -3.42 -3.51
N GLY A 72 -3.82 -3.42 -2.37
CA GLY A 72 -3.73 -2.36 -1.37
C GLY A 72 -2.32 -2.21 -0.79
N THR A 73 -1.66 -3.33 -0.49
CA THR A 73 -0.28 -3.33 0.02
C THR A 73 0.70 -2.81 -1.02
N LEU A 74 0.55 -3.20 -2.29
CA LEU A 74 1.39 -2.70 -3.38
C LEU A 74 1.19 -1.21 -3.65
N ILE A 75 -0.06 -0.73 -3.65
CA ILE A 75 -0.37 0.70 -3.82
C ILE A 75 0.27 1.50 -2.69
N TRP A 76 0.17 1.01 -1.45
CA TRP A 76 0.80 1.65 -0.31
C TRP A 76 2.32 1.70 -0.47
N ALA A 77 2.97 0.57 -0.75
CA ALA A 77 4.42 0.51 -0.93
C ALA A 77 4.90 1.44 -2.05
N LEU A 78 4.17 1.46 -3.17
CA LEU A 78 4.48 2.34 -4.31
C LEU A 78 4.31 3.81 -3.95
N SER A 79 3.34 4.15 -3.10
CA SER A 79 3.14 5.52 -2.63
C SER A 79 4.34 6.02 -1.82
N LEU A 80 4.89 5.18 -0.95
CA LEU A 80 6.09 5.50 -0.16
C LEU A 80 7.29 5.69 -1.08
N LEU A 81 7.49 4.78 -2.04
CA LEU A 81 8.56 4.92 -3.02
C LEU A 81 8.46 6.23 -3.81
N ALA A 82 7.26 6.61 -4.24
CA ALA A 82 7.04 7.84 -5.02
C ALA A 82 7.31 9.11 -4.19
N LEU A 83 6.97 9.09 -2.89
CA LEU A 83 7.29 10.17 -1.97
C LEU A 83 8.81 10.30 -1.78
N GLU A 84 9.50 9.21 -1.46
CA GLU A 84 10.96 9.19 -1.30
C GLU A 84 11.70 9.60 -2.59
N TYR A 85 11.16 9.20 -3.75
CA TYR A 85 11.67 9.62 -5.06
C TYR A 85 11.55 11.13 -5.24
N GLY A 86 10.38 11.69 -4.90
CA GLY A 86 10.14 13.13 -4.99
C GLY A 86 11.03 13.92 -4.04
N VAL A 87 11.18 13.47 -2.79
CA VAL A 87 12.12 14.05 -1.82
C VAL A 87 13.55 14.01 -2.35
N TYR A 88 13.98 12.88 -2.91
CA TYR A 88 15.33 12.76 -3.46
C TYR A 88 15.56 13.72 -4.63
N GLY A 89 14.63 13.78 -5.59
CA GLY A 89 14.76 14.61 -6.79
C GLY A 89 14.56 16.11 -6.58
N LEU A 90 13.92 16.52 -5.48
CA LEU A 90 13.61 17.93 -5.19
C LEU A 90 14.42 18.52 -4.04
N ILE A 91 14.83 17.72 -3.06
CA ILE A 91 15.45 18.17 -1.81
C ILE A 91 16.88 17.63 -1.69
N THR A 92 17.05 16.32 -1.72
CA THR A 92 18.36 15.67 -1.45
C THR A 92 19.37 15.87 -2.59
N ALA A 93 18.93 15.73 -3.82
CA ALA A 93 19.72 15.92 -5.03
C ALA A 93 18.87 16.64 -6.10
N PRO A 94 18.65 17.96 -5.96
CA PRO A 94 17.75 18.71 -6.82
C PRO A 94 18.08 18.57 -8.31
N GLY A 95 17.09 18.19 -9.12
CA GLY A 95 17.25 18.04 -10.58
C GLY A 95 17.94 16.75 -11.04
N SER A 96 18.34 15.86 -10.12
CA SER A 96 18.93 14.56 -10.45
C SER A 96 17.94 13.56 -11.05
N LEU A 97 16.65 13.73 -10.73
CA LEU A 97 15.57 12.85 -11.15
C LEU A 97 14.46 13.67 -11.84
N PRO A 98 13.98 13.24 -13.01
CA PRO A 98 12.89 13.92 -13.69
C PRO A 98 11.55 13.69 -12.95
N GLY A 99 10.67 14.69 -12.94
CA GLY A 99 9.29 14.52 -12.50
C GLY A 99 9.08 14.36 -11.00
N GLY A 100 10.02 14.81 -10.15
CA GLY A 100 9.91 14.73 -8.69
C GLY A 100 8.57 15.27 -8.14
N VAL A 101 8.07 16.40 -8.67
CA VAL A 101 6.78 16.99 -8.26
C VAL A 101 5.60 16.07 -8.57
N LEU A 102 5.57 15.47 -9.77
CA LEU A 102 4.50 14.55 -10.16
C LEU A 102 4.51 13.28 -9.32
N MET A 103 5.71 12.76 -9.00
CA MET A 103 5.86 11.60 -8.14
C MET A 103 5.46 11.89 -6.69
N SER A 104 5.79 13.05 -6.15
CA SER A 104 5.30 13.47 -4.82
C SER A 104 3.77 13.57 -4.79
N LEU A 105 3.16 14.15 -5.84
CA LEU A 105 1.70 14.29 -5.92
C LEU A 105 1.02 12.92 -6.02
N PHE A 106 1.54 12.03 -6.87
CA PHE A 106 1.08 10.66 -6.99
C PHE A 106 1.22 9.91 -5.66
N GLY A 107 2.37 10.02 -5.00
CA GLY A 107 2.66 9.40 -3.73
C GLY A 107 1.68 9.84 -2.64
N ALA A 108 1.37 11.13 -2.54
CA ALA A 108 0.41 11.65 -1.56
C ALA A 108 -1.00 11.07 -1.78
N VAL A 109 -1.49 11.06 -3.03
CA VAL A 109 -2.82 10.51 -3.37
C VAL A 109 -2.86 9.00 -3.14
N ALA A 110 -1.85 8.27 -3.61
CA ALA A 110 -1.76 6.81 -3.49
C ALA A 110 -1.64 6.35 -2.02
N LYS A 111 -0.94 7.13 -1.17
CA LYS A 111 -0.84 6.85 0.27
C LYS A 111 -2.20 6.93 0.95
N GLY A 112 -3.01 7.93 0.58
CA GLY A 112 -4.41 8.02 1.00
C GLY A 112 -5.20 6.78 0.60
N ILE A 113 -5.21 6.44 -0.70
CA ILE A 113 -5.95 5.28 -1.23
C ILE A 113 -5.52 3.97 -0.56
N GLY A 114 -4.21 3.77 -0.35
CA GLY A 114 -3.68 2.60 0.35
C GLY A 114 -4.15 2.52 1.81
N TRP A 115 -4.19 3.65 2.54
CA TRP A 115 -4.69 3.69 3.92
C TRP A 115 -6.15 3.28 3.95
N TYR A 116 -6.94 3.87 3.04
CA TYR A 116 -8.35 3.58 2.90
C TYR A 116 -8.58 2.11 2.55
N LEU A 117 -7.84 1.52 1.62
CA LEU A 117 -7.98 0.12 1.27
C LEU A 117 -7.66 -0.80 2.45
N ILE A 118 -6.55 -0.55 3.16
CA ILE A 118 -6.12 -1.39 4.29
C ILE A 118 -7.11 -1.25 5.47
N MET A 119 -7.46 -0.01 5.86
CA MET A 119 -8.36 0.26 6.99
C MET A 119 -9.81 -0.13 6.69
N THR A 120 -10.32 0.14 5.49
CA THR A 120 -11.69 -0.19 5.09
C THR A 120 -11.86 -1.70 4.97
N PHE A 121 -10.90 -2.44 4.41
CA PHE A 121 -11.04 -3.89 4.24
C PHE A 121 -10.70 -4.71 5.49
N LEU A 122 -9.80 -4.27 6.38
CA LEU A 122 -9.59 -4.94 7.67
C LEU A 122 -10.84 -4.86 8.57
N LEU A 123 -11.53 -3.73 8.56
CA LEU A 123 -12.72 -3.52 9.40
C LEU A 123 -14.01 -4.11 8.80
N LEU A 124 -14.16 -4.15 7.47
CA LEU A 124 -15.42 -4.62 6.83
C LEU A 124 -15.47 -6.12 6.51
N LEU A 125 -14.34 -6.83 6.50
CA LEU A 125 -14.30 -8.19 5.96
C LEU A 125 -14.02 -9.32 6.96
N PHE A 126 -13.89 -9.00 8.24
CA PHE A 126 -13.82 -9.99 9.30
C PHE A 126 -15.24 -10.53 9.60
N PRO A 127 -15.55 -11.85 9.48
CA PRO A 127 -14.71 -13.00 9.09
C PRO A 127 -15.03 -13.65 7.72
N ASN A 128 -16.15 -13.31 7.04
CA ASN A 128 -16.73 -14.16 5.99
C ASN A 128 -16.57 -13.66 4.53
N GLY A 129 -15.86 -12.57 4.29
CA GLY A 129 -15.65 -12.06 2.91
C GLY A 129 -16.89 -11.47 2.23
N HIS A 130 -17.99 -11.29 2.96
CA HIS A 130 -19.22 -10.67 2.48
C HIS A 130 -19.56 -9.47 3.37
N LEU A 131 -20.00 -8.37 2.76
CA LEU A 131 -20.50 -7.18 3.46
C LEU A 131 -21.66 -7.56 4.40
N PRO A 132 -21.56 -7.34 5.74
CA PRO A 132 -22.57 -7.81 6.68
C PRO A 132 -23.96 -7.14 6.59
N SER A 133 -24.12 -6.01 5.90
CA SER A 133 -25.42 -5.41 5.46
C SER A 133 -25.27 -3.92 5.09
N SER A 134 -26.25 -3.37 4.36
CA SER A 134 -26.36 -1.94 3.96
C SER A 134 -26.38 -0.93 5.12
N ARG A 135 -26.39 -1.40 6.37
CA ARG A 135 -26.53 -0.60 7.60
C ARG A 135 -25.22 0.03 8.08
N TRP A 136 -24.09 -0.47 7.58
CA TRP A 136 -22.74 0.04 7.92
C TRP A 136 -22.22 1.10 6.95
N ARG A 137 -22.93 1.35 5.83
CA ARG A 137 -22.60 2.42 4.86
C ARG A 137 -22.49 3.80 5.51
N PRO A 138 -23.38 4.22 6.44
CA PRO A 138 -23.26 5.53 7.09
C PRO A 138 -22.00 5.63 7.94
N LEU A 139 -21.58 4.55 8.62
CA LEU A 139 -20.35 4.55 9.40
C LEU A 139 -19.12 4.60 8.50
N ALA A 140 -19.14 3.92 7.35
CA ALA A 140 -18.10 4.02 6.33
C ALA A 140 -17.99 5.46 5.78
N TRP A 141 -19.12 6.14 5.52
CA TRP A 141 -19.15 7.55 5.12
C TRP A 141 -18.67 8.48 6.23
N LEU A 142 -19.00 8.20 7.49
CA LEU A 142 -18.56 8.99 8.65
C LEU A 142 -17.05 8.89 8.85
N ILE A 143 -16.50 7.66 8.77
CA ILE A 143 -15.05 7.42 8.80
C ILE A 143 -14.39 8.08 7.59
N ALA A 144 -15.00 7.99 6.40
CA ALA A 144 -14.48 8.66 5.21
C ALA A 144 -14.45 10.18 5.35
N GLY A 145 -15.48 10.79 5.93
CA GLY A 145 -15.54 12.22 6.19
C GLY A 145 -14.54 12.68 7.24
N LEU A 146 -14.38 11.91 8.33
CA LEU A 146 -13.40 12.22 9.38
C LEU A 146 -11.96 12.08 8.89
N LEU A 147 -11.68 11.09 8.06
CA LEU A 147 -10.35 10.90 7.46
C LEU A 147 -10.04 11.93 6.38
N ALA A 148 -11.04 12.33 5.57
CA ALA A 148 -10.90 13.45 4.64
C ALA A 148 -10.62 14.76 5.40
N ALA A 149 -11.29 14.98 6.53
CA ALA A 149 -11.02 16.13 7.39
C ALA A 149 -9.60 16.09 7.97
N TYR A 150 -9.13 14.92 8.42
CA TYR A 150 -7.76 14.73 8.93
C TYR A 150 -6.69 14.96 7.86
N MET A 151 -6.95 14.66 6.59
CA MET A 151 -6.01 14.94 5.50
C MET A 151 -5.93 16.42 5.11
N ILE A 152 -6.90 17.23 5.54
CA ILE A 152 -6.96 18.66 5.24
C ILE A 152 -6.32 19.50 6.37
N THR A 153 -6.14 18.93 7.56
CA THR A 153 -5.49 19.54 8.73
C THR A 153 -4.02 19.16 8.85
#